data_AF-A0A090QSZ8-F1
#
_entry.id   AF-A0A090QSZ8-F1
#
_cell.length_a   1.000
_cell.length_b   1.000
_cell.length_c   1.000
_cell.angle_alpha   90.00
_cell.angle_beta   90.00
_cell.angle_gamma   90.00
#
_symmetry.space_group_name_H-M   'P 1'
#
loop_
_entity.id
_entity.type
_entity.pdbx_description
1 polymer ?
#
loop_
_entity_poly.entity_id
_entity_poly.type
_entity_poly.pdbx_seq_one_letter_code
_entity_poly.pdbx_strand_id
1 'polypeptide(L)'
;MKAVFISVLFCTLLVAIPSLLFNFGDWVLIALQTGVAAFLGLLIGIEIERETYRYPHLWQGIAGLMAGALFGFCLTPSLVFVVCGGLLGGVLGMTAHWWVKFAPLP
;
A
#
# COMPACT_ATOMS: atom_id res chain seq x y z
N MET A 1 -9.03 12.92 -6.74
CA MET A 1 -7.82 12.92 -5.87
C MET A 1 -8.15 13.10 -4.38
N LYS A 2 -9.24 13.80 -4.02
CA LYS A 2 -9.58 14.03 -2.61
C LYS A 2 -9.86 12.71 -1.88
N ALA A 3 -10.55 11.77 -2.53
CA ALA A 3 -10.86 10.47 -1.90
C ALA A 3 -9.60 9.62 -1.69
N VAL A 4 -8.62 9.69 -2.61
CA VAL A 4 -7.33 9.00 -2.46
C VAL A 4 -6.60 9.51 -1.23
N PHE A 5 -6.48 10.83 -1.09
CA PHE A 5 -5.80 11.44 0.05
C PHE A 5 -6.49 11.07 1.38
N ILE A 6 -7.81 11.15 1.44
CA ILE A 6 -8.59 10.79 2.64
C ILE A 6 -8.43 9.30 2.98
N SER A 7 -8.46 8.42 1.97
CA SER A 7 -8.36 6.97 2.18
C SER A 7 -6.97 6.57 2.70
N VAL A 8 -5.91 7.15 2.14
CA VAL A 8 -4.53 6.97 2.63
C VAL A 8 -4.40 7.48 4.05
N LEU A 9 -4.88 8.69 4.33
CA LEU A 9 -4.77 9.30 5.66
C LEU A 9 -5.55 8.49 6.71
N PHE A 10 -6.75 8.02 6.36
CA PHE A 10 -7.56 7.17 7.24
C PHE A 10 -6.87 5.85 7.56
N CYS A 11 -6.43 5.08 6.55
CA CYS A 11 -5.78 3.78 6.76
C CYS A 11 -4.46 3.94 7.52
N THR A 12 -3.65 4.94 7.18
CA THR A 12 -2.38 5.19 7.87
C THR A 12 -2.57 5.58 9.33
N LEU A 13 -3.55 6.43 9.68
CA LEU A 13 -3.82 6.76 11.08
C LEU A 13 -4.32 5.56 11.88
N LEU A 14 -5.20 4.74 11.28
CA LEU A 14 -5.77 3.56 11.94
C LEU A 14 -4.69 2.56 12.34
N VAL A 15 -3.63 2.44 11.54
CA VAL A 15 -2.49 1.55 11.84
C VAL A 15 -1.41 2.26 12.64
N ALA A 16 -1.09 3.52 12.35
CA ALA A 16 0.00 4.24 12.99
C ALA A 16 -0.25 4.43 14.48
N ILE A 17 -1.47 4.84 14.88
CA ILE A 17 -1.78 5.15 16.28
C ILE A 17 -1.62 3.90 17.19
N PRO A 18 -2.24 2.75 16.89
CA PRO A 18 -2.01 1.53 17.66
C PRO A 18 -0.56 1.05 17.58
N SER A 19 0.08 1.11 16.42
CA SER A 19 1.47 0.67 16.25
C SER A 19 2.43 1.50 17.11
N LEU A 20 2.21 2.81 17.22
CA LEU A 20 2.95 3.70 18.12
C LEU A 20 2.70 3.38 19.59
N LEU A 21 1.47 2.98 19.97
CA LEU A 21 1.12 2.66 21.35
C LEU A 21 1.69 1.30 21.81
N PHE A 22 1.64 0.28 20.96
CA PHE A 22 2.00 -1.10 21.33
C PHE A 22 3.43 -1.51 20.95
N ASN A 23 3.97 -0.97 19.84
CA ASN A 23 5.30 -1.35 19.32
C ASN A 23 6.31 -0.20 19.46
N PHE A 24 6.12 0.67 20.45
CA PHE A 24 6.97 1.83 20.66
C PHE A 24 8.45 1.43 20.78
N GLY A 25 9.30 1.98 19.91
CA GLY A 25 10.74 1.69 19.85
C GLY A 25 11.16 0.79 18.69
N ASP A 26 10.25 0.00 18.09
CA ASP A 26 10.51 -0.74 16.85
C ASP A 26 10.09 0.08 15.62
N TRP A 27 10.93 1.06 15.28
CA TRP A 27 10.67 2.00 14.20
C TRP A 27 10.58 1.33 12.83
N VAL A 28 11.28 0.21 12.62
CA VAL A 28 11.26 -0.53 11.36
C VAL A 28 9.91 -1.20 11.18
N LEU A 29 9.42 -1.88 12.22
CA LEU A 29 8.10 -2.51 12.18
C LEU A 29 6.98 -1.47 11.99
N ILE A 30 7.04 -0.35 12.72
CA ILE A 30 6.06 0.74 12.58
C ILE A 30 6.08 1.30 11.16
N ALA A 31 7.26 1.57 10.59
CA ALA A 31 7.38 2.09 9.22
C ALA A 31 6.83 1.10 8.17
N LEU A 32 7.05 -0.19 8.35
CA LEU A 32 6.51 -1.24 7.49
C LEU A 32 4.98 -1.31 7.57
N GLN A 33 4.41 -1.41 8.78
CA GLN A 33 2.97 -1.51 8.99
C GLN A 33 2.23 -0.27 8.45
N THR A 34 2.74 0.92 8.77
CA THR A 34 2.18 2.18 8.26
C THR A 34 2.33 2.32 6.75
N GLY A 35 3.44 1.87 6.17
CA GLY A 35 3.63 1.81 4.72
C GLY A 35 2.61 0.90 4.04
N VAL A 36 2.35 -0.29 4.59
CA VAL A 36 1.34 -1.22 4.07
C VAL A 36 -0.05 -0.60 4.15
N ALA A 37 -0.36 0.07 5.25
CA ALA A 37 -1.62 0.79 5.42
C ALA A 37 -1.79 1.93 4.41
N ALA A 38 -0.72 2.69 4.13
CA ALA A 38 -0.71 3.73 3.11
C ALA A 38 -0.98 3.16 1.72
N PHE A 39 -0.35 2.03 1.40
CA PHE A 39 -0.55 1.33 0.15
C PHE A 39 -2.01 0.86 -0.02
N LEU A 40 -2.58 0.22 1.00
CA LEU A 40 -3.98 -0.19 1.00
C LEU A 40 -4.93 1.00 0.83
N GLY A 41 -4.71 2.09 1.57
CA GLY A 41 -5.50 3.30 1.44
C GLY A 41 -5.42 3.93 0.05
N LEU A 42 -4.27 3.83 -0.62
CA LEU A 42 -4.12 4.31 -2.00
C LEU A 42 -4.89 3.43 -3.00
N LEU A 43 -4.84 2.11 -2.84
CA LEU A 43 -5.62 1.19 -3.67
C LEU A 43 -7.13 1.41 -3.51
N ILE A 44 -7.60 1.51 -2.26
CA ILE A 44 -9.00 1.79 -1.90
C ILE A 44 -9.43 3.13 -2.50
N GLY A 45 -8.60 4.16 -2.35
CA GLY A 45 -8.89 5.49 -2.88
C GLY A 45 -9.08 5.51 -4.40
N ILE A 46 -8.22 4.82 -5.15
CA ILE A 46 -8.34 4.70 -6.61
C ILE A 46 -9.59 3.89 -6.99
N GLU A 47 -9.95 2.87 -6.21
CA GLU A 47 -11.13 2.05 -6.45
C GLU A 47 -12.44 2.82 -6.16
N ILE A 48 -12.45 3.72 -5.16
CA ILE A 48 -13.60 4.60 -4.88
C ILE A 48 -13.78 5.62 -6.01
N GLU A 49 -12.70 6.24 -6.49
CA GLU A 49 -12.72 7.22 -7.58
C GLU A 49 -12.55 6.58 -8.97
N ARG A 50 -12.86 5.27 -9.12
CA ARG A 50 -12.52 4.50 -10.34
C ARG A 50 -13.00 5.13 -11.64
N GLU A 51 -14.19 5.73 -11.64
CA GLU A 51 -14.78 6.41 -12.80
C GLU A 51 -14.04 7.69 -13.22
N THR A 52 -13.26 8.27 -12.32
CA THR A 52 -12.45 9.47 -12.59
C THR A 52 -11.15 9.12 -13.31
N TYR A 53 -10.66 7.88 -13.19
CA TYR A 53 -9.41 7.44 -13.81
C TYR A 53 -9.68 6.70 -15.11
N ARG A 54 -9.01 7.10 -16.20
CA ARG A 54 -9.10 6.42 -17.51
C ARG A 54 -8.57 4.98 -17.46
N TYR A 55 -7.55 4.72 -16.64
CA TYR A 55 -6.89 3.41 -16.49
C TYR A 55 -6.56 3.12 -15.01
N PRO A 56 -7.57 2.82 -14.17
CA PRO A 56 -7.39 2.66 -12.72
C PRO A 56 -6.44 1.51 -12.37
N HIS A 57 -6.51 0.41 -13.11
CA HIS A 57 -5.66 -0.77 -12.91
C HIS A 57 -4.17 -0.49 -13.17
N LEU A 58 -3.86 0.39 -14.13
CA LEU A 58 -2.47 0.79 -14.39
C LEU A 58 -1.93 1.62 -13.23
N TRP A 59 -2.71 2.56 -12.71
CA TRP A 59 -2.31 3.37 -11.56
C TRP A 59 -2.13 2.54 -10.29
N GLN A 60 -3.06 1.62 -10.01
CA GLN A 60 -2.93 0.67 -8.90
C GLN A 60 -1.71 -0.24 -9.09
N GLY A 61 -1.45 -0.71 -10.32
CA GLY A 61 -0.28 -1.52 -10.65
C GLY A 61 1.06 -0.79 -10.47
N ILE A 62 1.16 0.46 -10.93
CA ILE A 62 2.36 1.29 -10.74
C ILE A 62 2.61 1.53 -9.25
N ALA A 63 1.56 1.88 -8.50
CA ALA A 63 1.68 2.08 -7.07
C ALA A 63 2.09 0.78 -6.36
N GLY A 64 1.53 -0.35 -6.76
CA GLY A 64 1.91 -1.67 -6.27
C GLY A 64 3.36 -2.01 -6.56
N LEU A 65 3.84 -1.72 -7.77
CA LEU A 65 5.23 -1.97 -8.16
C LEU A 65 6.20 -1.13 -7.31
N MET A 66 5.91 0.16 -7.14
CA MET A 66 6.73 1.04 -6.32
C MET A 66 6.74 0.62 -4.84
N ALA A 67 5.56 0.34 -4.27
CA ALA A 67 5.44 -0.08 -2.88
C ALA A 67 6.13 -1.43 -2.63
N GLY A 68 5.91 -2.41 -3.52
CA GLY A 68 6.53 -3.73 -3.43
C GLY A 68 8.05 -3.67 -3.56
N ALA A 69 8.58 -2.83 -4.45
CA ALA A 69 10.03 -2.62 -4.59
C ALA A 69 10.63 -1.98 -3.32
N LEU A 70 9.93 -1.00 -2.74
CA LEU A 70 10.31 -0.35 -1.49
C LEU A 70 10.33 -1.34 -0.32
N PHE A 71 9.29 -2.17 -0.18
CA PHE A 71 9.25 -3.20 0.87
C PHE A 71 10.31 -4.27 0.67
N GLY A 72 10.55 -4.70 -0.57
CA GLY A 72 11.63 -5.62 -0.91
C GLY A 72 13.00 -5.07 -0.49
N PHE A 73 13.25 -3.79 -0.76
CA PHE A 73 14.47 -3.10 -0.33
C PHE A 73 14.61 -3.04 1.20
N CYS A 74 13.53 -2.68 1.90
CA CYS A 74 13.52 -2.56 3.37
C CYS A 74 13.74 -3.91 4.07
N LEU A 75 13.21 -5.00 3.53
CA LEU A 75 13.38 -6.34 4.09
C LEU A 75 14.80 -6.87 3.85
N THR A 76 15.33 -6.71 2.63
CA THR A 76 16.68 -7.14 2.29
C THR A 76 17.21 -6.27 1.16
N PRO A 77 18.27 -5.47 1.37
CA PRO A 77 18.80 -4.53 0.38
C PRO A 77 19.60 -5.27 -0.71
N SER A 78 18.91 -6.10 -1.47
CA SER A 78 19.44 -6.86 -2.60
C SER A 78 18.57 -6.61 -3.83
N LEU A 79 19.22 -6.51 -4.99
CA LEU A 79 18.52 -6.24 -6.24
C LEU A 79 17.46 -7.30 -6.56
N VAL A 80 17.72 -8.56 -6.19
CA VAL A 80 16.76 -9.66 -6.35
C VAL A 80 15.48 -9.41 -5.55
N PHE A 81 15.60 -9.04 -4.27
CA PHE A 81 14.42 -8.79 -3.43
C PHE A 81 13.65 -7.54 -3.87
N VAL A 82 14.34 -6.51 -4.35
CA VAL A 82 13.69 -5.31 -4.91
C VAL A 82 12.88 -5.66 -6.16
N VAL A 83 13.45 -6.43 -7.09
CA VAL A 83 12.77 -6.83 -8.32
C VAL A 83 11.61 -7.78 -8.02
N CYS A 84 11.82 -8.80 -7.19
CA CYS A 84 10.76 -9.74 -6.79
C CYS A 84 9.64 -9.03 -6.04
N GLY A 85 9.98 -8.14 -5.09
CA GLY A 85 9.02 -7.33 -4.35
C GLY A 85 8.21 -6.42 -5.28
N GLY A 86 8.88 -5.74 -6.22
CA GLY A 86 8.22 -4.90 -7.21
C GLY A 86 7.29 -5.67 -8.14
N LEU A 87 7.70 -6.85 -8.63
CA LEU A 87 6.84 -7.69 -9.47
C LEU A 87 5.60 -8.17 -8.70
N LEU A 88 5.78 -8.69 -7.48
CA LEU A 88 4.67 -9.14 -6.64
C LEU A 88 3.73 -7.98 -6.29
N GLY A 89 4.28 -6.84 -5.88
CA GLY A 89 3.51 -5.64 -5.60
C GLY A 89 2.75 -5.13 -6.83
N GLY A 90 3.37 -5.16 -8.01
CA GLY A 90 2.74 -4.78 -9.26
C GLY A 90 1.56 -5.69 -9.62
N VAL A 91 1.70 -7.00 -9.44
CA VAL A 91 0.61 -7.97 -9.63
C VAL A 91 -0.52 -7.72 -8.63
N LEU A 92 -0.21 -7.50 -7.35
CA LEU A 92 -1.18 -7.18 -6.31
C LEU A 92 -1.93 -5.87 -6.61
N GLY A 93 -1.21 -4.85 -7.09
CA GLY A 93 -1.78 -3.58 -7.53
C GLY A 93 -2.68 -3.73 -8.74
N MET A 94 -2.25 -4.44 -9.79
CA MET A 94 -3.10 -4.67 -10.98
C MET A 94 -4.38 -5.43 -10.66
N THR A 95 -4.30 -6.40 -9.74
CA THR A 95 -5.43 -7.23 -9.31
C THR A 95 -6.25 -6.62 -8.17
N ALA A 96 -5.90 -5.41 -7.70
CA ALA A 96 -6.54 -4.70 -6.59
C ALA A 96 -8.07 -4.65 -6.71
N HIS A 97 -8.59 -4.46 -7.91
CA HIS A 97 -10.02 -4.42 -8.19
C HIS A 97 -10.79 -5.65 -7.69
N TRP A 98 -10.16 -6.82 -7.66
CA TRP A 98 -10.81 -8.09 -7.31
C TRP A 98 -10.82 -8.38 -5.82
N TRP A 99 -9.81 -7.89 -5.08
CA TRP A 99 -9.62 -8.27 -3.68
C TRP A 99 -9.76 -7.10 -2.70
N VAL A 100 -9.49 -5.85 -3.12
CA VAL A 100 -9.48 -4.68 -2.21
C VAL A 100 -10.85 -4.45 -1.55
N LYS A 101 -11.95 -4.81 -2.23
CA LYS A 101 -13.32 -4.71 -1.69
C LYS A 101 -13.59 -5.68 -0.54
N PHE A 102 -12.81 -6.76 -0.46
CA PHE A 102 -12.90 -7.79 0.54
C PHE A 102 -11.72 -7.76 1.53
N ALA A 103 -10.78 -6.84 1.32
CA ALA A 103 -9.65 -6.68 2.22
C ALA A 103 -10.18 -6.23 3.59
N PRO A 104 -9.83 -6.92 4.69
CA PRO A 104 -10.12 -6.40 6.00
C PRO A 104 -9.43 -5.05 6.13
N LEU A 105 -10.18 -4.04 6.55
CA LEU A 105 -9.60 -2.74 6.89
C LEU A 105 -8.60 -2.99 8.03
N PRO A 106 -7.36 -2.46 7.90
CA PRO A 106 -6.33 -2.67 8.88
C PRO A 106 -6.64 -1.95 10.20
#